data_AF-A0A2G4HEF4-F1
#
_entry.id   AF-A0A2G4HEF4-F1
#
_cell.length_a   1.000
_cell.length_b   1.000
_cell.length_c   1.000
_cell.angle_alpha   90.00
_cell.angle_beta   90.00
_cell.angle_gamma   90.00
#
_symmetry.space_group_name_H-M   'P 1'
#
loop_
_entity.id
_entity.type
_entity.pdbx_description
1 polymer ?
#
loop_
_entity_poly.entity_id
_entity_poly.type
_entity_poly.pdbx_seq_one_letter_code
_entity_poly.pdbx_strand_id
1 'polypeptide(L)' 'MSLIHNCRLNRVNPFAYLLAIATHATDVKARPSAWLPWNYPQQSKNPAELDHDPLGLPA' A
#
# COMPACT_ATOMS: atom_id res chain seq x y z
N MET A 1 -8.35 3.57 -16.45
CA MET A 1 -7.92 2.63 -15.39
C MET A 1 -7.64 3.43 -14.12
N SER A 2 -8.30 3.12 -13.00
CA SER A 2 -8.12 3.84 -11.72
C SER A 2 -7.08 3.14 -10.83
N LEU A 3 -6.34 3.91 -10.04
CA LEU A 3 -5.36 3.39 -9.07
C LEU A 3 -6.02 2.43 -8.06
N ILE A 4 -7.24 2.74 -7.61
CA ILE A 4 -8.02 1.90 -6.69
C ILE A 4 -8.41 0.57 -7.35
N HIS A 5 -8.77 0.59 -8.64
CA HIS A 5 -9.07 -0.62 -9.40
C HIS A 5 -7.82 -1.51 -9.52
N ASN A 6 -6.65 -0.90 -9.77
CA ASN A 6 -5.39 -1.61 -9.85
C ASN A 6 -4.97 -2.21 -8.49
N CYS A 7 -5.17 -1.50 -7.37
CA CYS A 7 -4.95 -2.02 -6.03
C CYS A 7 -5.79 -3.29 -5.77
N ARG A 8 -7.08 -3.27 -6.14
CA ARG A 8 -7.97 -4.43 -5.99
C ARG A 8 -7.51 -5.64 -6.81
N LEU A 9 -7.07 -5.41 -8.06
CA LEU A 9 -6.54 -6.48 -8.91
C LEU A 9 -5.28 -7.14 -8.30
N ASN A 10 -4.44 -6.35 -7.63
CA ASN A 10 -3.24 -6.83 -6.96
C ASN A 10 -3.48 -7.28 -5.51
N ARG A 11 -4.75 -7.32 -5.05
CA ARG A 11 -5.13 -7.65 -3.66
C ARG A 11 -4.42 -6.78 -2.62
N VAL A 12 -4.13 -5.53 -2.98
CA VAL A 12 -3.57 -4.52 -2.08
C VAL A 12 -4.71 -3.66 -1.52
N ASN A 13 -4.68 -3.41 -0.21
CA ASN A 13 -5.59 -2.48 0.43
C ASN A 13 -5.35 -1.05 -0.13
N PRO A 14 -6.33 -0.44 -0.83
CA PRO A 14 -6.12 0.86 -1.47
C PRO A 14 -5.92 1.99 -0.48
N PHE A 15 -6.49 1.91 0.73
CA PHE A 15 -6.29 2.92 1.77
C PHE A 15 -4.87 2.86 2.32
N ALA A 16 -4.40 1.67 2.70
CA ALA A 16 -3.03 1.48 3.18
C ALA A 16 -1.99 1.92 2.14
N TYR A 17 -2.23 1.62 0.86
CA TYR A 17 -1.36 2.04 -0.23
C TYR A 17 -1.32 3.57 -0.42
N LEU A 18 -2.48 4.24 -0.39
CA LEU A 18 -2.54 5.70 -0.47
C LEU A 18 -1.87 6.37 0.73
N LEU A 19 -2.05 5.81 1.92
CA LEU A 19 -1.39 6.27 3.14
C LEU A 19 0.13 6.12 3.03
N ALA A 20 0.62 4.98 2.53
CA ALA A 20 2.04 4.75 2.34
C ALA A 20 2.65 5.72 1.32
N ILE A 21 1.95 6.02 0.22
CA ILE A 21 2.40 7.03 -0.76
C ILE A 21 2.45 8.42 -0.14
N ALA A 22 1.45 8.79 0.66
CA ALA A 22 1.39 10.09 1.31
C ALA A 22 2.52 10.26 2.34
N THR A 23 2.79 9.23 3.14
CA THR A 23 3.85 9.22 4.15
C THR A 23 5.25 9.21 3.54
N HIS A 24 5.45 8.49 2.43
CA HIS A 24 6.76 8.31 1.79
C HIS A 24 6.91 9.06 0.47
N ALA A 25 6.26 10.22 0.33
CA ALA A 25 6.21 10.98 -0.92
C ALA A 25 7.61 11.26 -1.54
N THR A 26 8.65 11.45 -0.72
CA THR A 26 10.03 11.65 -1.19
C THR A 26 10.61 10.38 -1.82
N ASP A 27 10.39 9.22 -1.22
CA ASP A 27 10.89 7.93 -1.74
C ASP A 27 10.09 7.49 -2.97
N VAL A 28 8.78 7.73 -2.96
CA VAL A 28 7.90 7.53 -4.13
C VAL A 28 8.38 8.34 -5.32
N LYS A 29 8.76 9.60 -5.11
CA LYS A 29 9.32 10.45 -6.17
C LYS A 29 10.69 9.97 -6.64
N ALA A 30 11.53 9.49 -5.73
CA ALA A 30 12.86 8.98 -6.08
C ALA A 30 12.80 7.64 -6.83
N ARG A 31 11.82 6.79 -6.53
CA ARG A 31 11.73 5.40 -7.03
C ARG A 31 10.30 5.00 -7.39
N PRO A 32 9.62 5.70 -8.31
CA PRO A 32 8.20 5.48 -8.58
C PRO A 32 7.88 4.03 -9.00
N SER A 33 8.80 3.38 -9.72
CA SER A 33 8.65 1.99 -10.13
C SER A 33 8.58 1.01 -8.96
N ALA A 34 9.24 1.30 -7.83
CA ALA A 34 9.21 0.44 -6.64
C ALA A 34 7.89 0.60 -5.86
N TRP A 35 7.21 1.73 -6.01
CA TRP A 35 5.98 2.08 -5.29
C TRP A 35 4.72 1.70 -6.05
N LEU A 36 4.81 0.96 -7.15
CA LEU A 36 3.64 0.50 -7.88
C LEU A 36 2.87 -0.55 -7.05
N PRO A 37 1.55 -0.64 -7.20
CA PRO A 37 0.69 -1.48 -6.36
C PRO A 37 0.93 -2.99 -6.54
N TRP A 38 1.71 -3.41 -7.54
CA TRP A 38 2.16 -4.80 -7.70
C TRP A 38 3.56 -5.07 -7.12
N ASN A 39 4.30 -4.02 -6.75
CA ASN A 39 5.61 -4.10 -6.07
C ASN A 39 5.48 -3.84 -4.56
N TYR A 40 4.42 -3.14 -4.15
CA TYR A 40 3.95 -3.05 -2.77
C TYR A 40 3.15 -4.32 -2.42
N PRO A 41 3.37 -5.04 -1.29
CA PRO A 41 4.09 -4.69 -0.07
C PRO A 41 5.48 -5.33 0.07
N GLN A 42 6.12 -5.73 -1.02
CA GLN A 42 7.36 -6.53 -0.96
C GLN A 42 8.53 -5.84 -0.23
N GLN A 43 8.38 -4.55 0.08
CA GLN A 43 9.34 -3.70 0.79
C GLN A 43 8.85 -3.18 2.14
N SER A 44 7.56 -3.32 2.50
CA SER A 44 7.10 -3.01 3.85
C SER A 44 7.56 -4.14 4.77
N LYS A 45 8.66 -3.87 5.46
CA LYS A 45 9.39 -4.77 6.36
C LYS A 45 8.61 -5.24 7.59
N ASN A 46 7.29 -5.02 7.63
CA ASN A 46 6.44 -5.41 8.73
C ASN A 46 5.11 -6.01 8.20
N PRO A 47 5.03 -7.34 8.01
CA PRO A 47 3.79 -8.01 7.60
C PRO A 47 2.65 -7.86 8.61
N ALA A 48 2.92 -7.37 9.83
CA ALA A 48 1.92 -7.09 10.86
C ALA A 48 1.15 -5.77 10.65
N GLU A 49 1.62 -4.84 9.81
CA GLU A 49 0.93 -3.56 9.58
C GLU A 49 -0.13 -3.64 8.47
N LEU A 50 -0.08 -4.71 7.67
CA LEU A 50 -0.99 -4.92 6.53
C LEU A 50 -2.27 -5.68 6.93
N ASP A 51 -2.31 -6.20 8.15
CA ASP A 51 -3.48 -6.79 8.80
C ASP A 51 -4.17 -5.80 9.76
N HIS A 52 -3.93 -4.49 9.62
CA HIS A 52 -4.74 -3.56 10.39
C HIS A 52 -6.11 -3.43 9.73
N ASP A 53 -7.06 -4.21 10.26
CA ASP A 53 -8.47 -3.90 10.23
C ASP A 53 -8.64 -2.39 10.52
N PRO A 54 -9.24 -1.60 9.62
CA PRO A 54 -9.32 -0.15 9.77
C PRO A 54 -10.15 0.30 10.97
N LEU A 55 -10.81 -0.62 11.69
CA LEU A 55 -11.66 -0.35 12.85
C LEU A 55 -11.17 -1.00 14.15
N GLY A 56 -10.07 -1.76 14.13
CA GLY A 56 -9.47 -2.32 15.35
C GLY A 56 -10.42 -3.23 16.15
N LEU A 57 -11.23 -4.04 15.47
CA LEU A 57 -12.05 -5.06 16.12
C LEU A 57 -11.30 -6.41 16.14
N PRO A 58 -11.22 -7.11 17.30
CA PRO A 58 -10.64 -8.45 17.35
C PRO A 58 -11.51 -9.44 16.57
N ALA A 59 -10.84 -10.38 15.90
CA ALA A 59 -11.41 -11.50 15.15
C ALA A 59 -12.30 -12.43 15.99
#